data_AF-A0A6I4VQR4-F1
#
_entry.id   AF-A0A6I4VQR4-F1
#
_cell.length_a   1.000
_cell.length_b   1.000
_cell.length_c   1.000
_cell.angle_alpha   90.00
_cell.angle_beta   90.00
_cell.angle_gamma   90.00
#
_symmetry.space_group_name_H-M   'P 1'
#
loop_
_entity.id
_entity.type
_entity.pdbx_description
1 polymer ?
#
loop_
_entity_poly.entity_id
_entity_poly.type
_entity_poly.pdbx_seq_one_letter_code
_entity_poly.pdbx_strand_id
1 'polypeptide(L)'
;MKRILLVLLTLITLASCSNKLPDLSTIEQQFNTGYEQTPISLTSYGKQLGGQVYSPKYDDSSVESTFTVDGFVKQYHKLAQTHMWIQVTFQGEPKNSLPKRFEYYTAIKEGKFSESIKLFAGIGDYQVKIYVPGTQKNRSYYLFSQFTVVNQSPDIQADVTYSLLAKQQKMQLTSPTEGYLTGKGSIAIEGSLSKEFVKKKILIQVQKGNKKWQRIITTTNKATFHETIPLLYGEGVHQLEILLPDDTRTNYFRNGAKFYVENKTKDNRSPVQYSVMYEQRGIHLTAPIAGGGQGEYSYRVKGYLDSTAEQAKETTHLIVQTKKDGLLATYFVPIKKFVFNSFIPLRFGPGNYDVIVYVPEITSQQRDYFRFFMVAKFQVSSYADEDKRDLLPSRGIEPDHPKINQLAKKITKNANTNYERTKLIYRYVAKNMNYDMQKFEQNSFKWNDSAIKSLQLKKGVCQDYVFLTLSLLRSLEIPSRFVEGVANGQNHAWVEAKVNGEWLIMDPTWGSGYIDPNRGFVKQYDGRFFDISSKRLERTHKRTGIVY
;
A
#
# COMPACT_ATOMS: atom_id res chain seq x y z
N MET A 1 35.45 17.98 -20.79
CA MET A 1 36.45 18.77 -20.03
C MET A 1 37.49 19.45 -20.91
N LYS A 2 38.14 18.79 -21.88
CA LYS A 2 39.14 19.42 -22.76
C LYS A 2 38.61 20.65 -23.52
N ARG A 3 37.37 20.62 -24.05
CA ARG A 3 36.73 21.76 -24.74
C ARG A 3 36.51 22.99 -23.84
N ILE A 4 35.99 22.80 -22.62
CA ILE A 4 35.74 23.91 -21.66
C ILE A 4 37.06 24.48 -21.14
N LEU A 5 38.05 23.62 -20.86
CA LEU A 5 39.37 24.06 -20.39
C LEU A 5 40.13 24.84 -21.47
N LEU A 6 39.99 24.44 -22.74
CA LEU A 6 40.59 25.15 -23.86
C LEU A 6 39.93 26.52 -24.04
N VAL A 7 38.59 26.60 -24.05
CA VAL A 7 37.83 27.86 -24.16
C VAL A 7 38.16 28.82 -23.01
N LEU A 8 38.28 28.33 -21.78
CA LEU A 8 38.74 29.16 -20.66
C LEU A 8 40.18 29.65 -20.88
N LEU A 9 41.11 28.80 -21.33
CA LEU A 9 42.48 29.20 -21.62
C LEU A 9 42.55 30.26 -22.73
N THR A 10 41.76 30.14 -23.81
CA THR A 10 41.74 31.13 -24.90
C THR A 10 41.13 32.46 -24.47
N LEU A 11 40.09 32.43 -23.63
CA LEU A 11 39.49 33.65 -23.06
C LEU A 11 40.47 34.37 -22.12
N ILE A 12 41.26 33.62 -21.33
CA ILE A 12 42.27 34.18 -20.43
C ILE A 12 43.45 34.78 -21.22
N THR A 13 43.89 34.16 -22.31
CA THR A 13 44.98 34.71 -23.14
C THR A 13 44.52 35.93 -23.95
N LEU A 14 43.30 35.95 -24.49
CA LEU A 14 42.77 37.09 -25.26
C LEU A 14 42.45 38.32 -24.38
N ALA A 15 41.98 38.10 -23.15
CA ALA A 15 41.76 39.19 -22.18
C ALA A 15 43.07 39.85 -21.71
N SER A 16 44.21 39.15 -21.81
CA SER A 16 45.52 39.70 -21.43
C SER A 16 46.15 40.61 -22.50
N CYS A 17 45.64 40.61 -23.74
CA CYS A 17 46.22 41.34 -24.87
C CYS A 17 45.38 42.50 -25.41
N SER A 18 44.10 42.67 -25.02
CA SER A 18 43.31 43.85 -25.43
C SER A 18 42.15 44.18 -24.48
N ASN A 19 41.92 45.47 -24.23
CA ASN A 19 40.84 46.00 -23.37
C ASN A 19 39.43 45.94 -24.00
N LYS A 20 39.18 45.01 -24.93
CA LYS A 20 37.82 44.70 -25.42
C LYS A 20 37.63 43.18 -25.41
N LEU A 21 36.62 42.74 -24.67
CA LEU A 21 36.11 41.37 -24.77
C LEU A 21 35.69 41.12 -26.23
N PRO A 22 36.17 40.06 -26.89
CA PRO A 22 35.71 39.73 -28.23
C PRO A 22 34.21 39.39 -28.19
N ASP A 23 33.51 39.68 -29.29
CA ASP A 23 32.12 39.28 -29.45
C ASP A 23 32.01 37.74 -29.41
N LEU A 24 31.14 37.23 -28.53
CA LEU A 24 30.93 35.78 -28.33
C LEU A 24 30.50 35.08 -29.62
N SER A 25 29.81 35.80 -30.53
CA SER A 25 29.39 35.27 -31.83
C SER A 25 30.57 34.95 -32.76
N THR A 26 31.67 35.72 -32.67
CA THR A 26 32.87 35.53 -33.49
C THR A 26 33.76 34.41 -32.95
N ILE A 27 33.77 34.20 -31.62
CA ILE A 27 34.47 33.06 -30.99
C ILE A 27 33.74 31.75 -31.31
N GLU A 28 32.40 31.71 -31.29
CA GLU A 28 31.63 30.54 -31.72
C GLU A 28 31.83 30.21 -33.20
N GLN A 29 31.89 31.21 -34.08
CA GLN A 29 32.19 31.00 -35.49
C GLN A 29 33.62 30.48 -35.74
N GLN A 30 34.62 30.96 -34.99
CA GLN A 30 36.00 30.47 -35.12
C GLN A 30 36.22 29.08 -34.49
N PHE A 31 35.48 28.70 -33.44
CA PHE A 31 35.54 27.34 -32.87
C PHE A 31 34.78 26.31 -33.71
N ASN A 32 33.70 26.70 -34.39
CA ASN A 32 32.92 25.81 -35.26
C ASN A 32 33.55 25.58 -36.64
N THR A 33 34.55 26.36 -37.06
CA THR A 33 35.14 26.29 -38.41
C THR A 33 36.38 25.40 -38.54
N GLY A 34 36.82 24.75 -37.45
CA GLY A 34 38.05 23.93 -37.42
C GLY A 34 37.88 22.43 -37.11
N TYR A 35 36.66 21.93 -36.90
CA TYR A 35 36.43 20.51 -36.61
C TYR A 35 35.78 19.83 -37.82
N GLU A 36 36.53 18.94 -38.49
CA GLU A 36 35.96 18.03 -39.50
C GLU A 36 34.86 17.19 -38.85
N GLN A 37 33.60 17.49 -39.20
CA GLN A 37 32.46 16.70 -38.76
C GLN A 37 32.53 15.33 -39.43
N THR A 38 32.77 14.29 -38.64
CA THR A 38 32.85 12.92 -39.14
C THR A 38 31.43 12.39 -39.35
N PRO A 39 31.03 12.01 -40.58
CA PRO A 39 29.70 11.42 -40.81
C PRO A 39 29.55 10.10 -40.05
N ILE A 40 28.35 9.82 -39.54
CA ILE A 40 28.09 8.55 -38.86
C ILE A 40 28.31 7.39 -39.83
N SER A 41 29.13 6.43 -39.41
CA SER A 41 29.47 5.26 -40.20
C SER A 41 28.69 4.01 -39.77
N LEU A 42 28.52 3.10 -40.73
CA LEU A 42 27.94 1.79 -40.52
C LEU A 42 29.03 0.73 -40.41
N THR A 43 28.78 -0.29 -39.60
CA THR A 43 29.60 -1.51 -39.61
C THR A 43 29.47 -2.26 -40.93
N SER A 44 30.36 -3.23 -41.18
CA SER A 44 30.29 -4.10 -42.37
C SER A 44 28.94 -4.79 -42.50
N TYR A 45 28.36 -5.26 -41.39
CA TYR A 45 27.05 -5.90 -41.38
C TYR A 45 25.92 -4.91 -41.69
N GLY A 46 25.97 -3.69 -41.12
CA GLY A 46 25.01 -2.64 -41.43
C GLY A 46 25.00 -2.26 -42.92
N LYS A 47 26.18 -2.17 -43.53
CA LYS A 47 26.35 -1.93 -44.98
C LYS A 47 25.77 -3.07 -45.82
N GLN A 48 26.05 -4.33 -45.45
CA GLN A 48 25.53 -5.51 -46.15
C GLN A 48 24.00 -5.53 -46.21
N LEU A 49 23.33 -5.10 -45.14
CA LEU A 49 21.86 -5.01 -45.08
C LEU A 49 21.27 -3.82 -45.88
N GLY A 50 22.11 -2.99 -46.51
CA GLY A 50 21.70 -1.74 -47.14
C GLY A 50 21.16 -0.75 -46.11
N GLY A 51 21.83 -0.66 -44.96
CA GLY A 51 21.50 0.23 -43.88
C GLY A 51 21.86 1.69 -44.16
N GLN A 52 21.17 2.61 -43.48
CA GLN A 52 21.49 4.04 -43.40
C GLN A 52 21.06 4.57 -42.02
N VAL A 53 21.78 5.56 -41.48
CA VAL A 53 21.37 6.39 -40.33
C VAL A 53 21.23 7.81 -40.85
N TYR A 54 20.07 8.45 -40.66
CA TYR A 54 19.82 9.82 -41.14
C TYR A 54 20.02 10.86 -40.03
N SER A 55 19.64 10.50 -38.80
CA SER A 55 19.79 11.33 -37.61
C SER A 55 20.41 10.52 -36.47
N PRO A 56 21.41 11.08 -35.75
CA PRO A 56 22.13 12.31 -36.09
C PRO A 56 22.94 12.14 -37.39
N LYS A 57 23.36 13.24 -38.03
CA LYS A 57 24.15 13.17 -39.28
C LYS A 57 25.63 12.93 -39.02
N TYR A 58 26.14 13.47 -37.92
CA TYR A 58 27.56 13.52 -37.60
C TYR A 58 27.83 12.91 -36.22
N ASP A 59 29.00 12.30 -36.08
CA ASP A 59 29.54 11.94 -34.78
C ASP A 59 29.84 13.22 -33.95
N ASP A 60 29.80 13.10 -32.62
CA ASP A 60 29.93 14.21 -31.66
C ASP A 60 28.90 15.35 -31.84
N SER A 61 27.73 15.04 -32.41
CA SER A 61 26.63 16.02 -32.55
C SER A 61 26.21 16.56 -31.19
N SER A 62 26.15 17.89 -31.07
CA SER A 62 25.65 18.57 -29.87
C SER A 62 24.13 18.69 -29.90
N VAL A 63 23.48 18.40 -28.77
CA VAL A 63 22.02 18.46 -28.62
C VAL A 63 21.67 19.08 -27.27
N GLU A 64 20.49 19.69 -27.16
CA GLU A 64 20.07 20.33 -25.91
C GLU A 64 19.80 19.30 -24.82
N SER A 65 18.85 18.38 -25.02
CA SER A 65 18.45 17.41 -23.98
C SER A 65 17.83 16.13 -24.54
N THR A 66 17.46 16.15 -25.82
CA THR A 66 16.87 15.04 -26.56
C THR A 66 17.50 14.95 -27.94
N PHE A 67 17.47 13.76 -28.53
CA PHE A 67 17.89 13.56 -29.91
C PHE A 67 17.08 12.43 -30.55
N THR A 68 17.02 12.44 -31.89
CA THR A 68 16.35 11.40 -32.66
C THR A 68 17.39 10.50 -33.30
N VAL A 69 17.21 9.19 -33.11
CA VAL A 69 17.88 8.14 -33.87
C VAL A 69 16.92 7.66 -34.94
N ASP A 70 17.20 7.92 -36.21
CA ASP A 70 16.40 7.40 -37.32
C ASP A 70 17.26 6.95 -38.50
N GLY A 71 16.66 6.11 -39.33
CA GLY A 71 17.38 5.49 -40.42
C GLY A 71 16.56 4.47 -41.19
N PHE A 72 17.26 3.69 -42.01
CA PHE A 72 16.67 2.74 -42.93
C PHE A 72 17.48 1.45 -42.99
N VAL A 73 16.81 0.33 -43.27
CA VAL A 73 17.40 -0.98 -43.54
C VAL A 73 16.71 -1.60 -44.76
N LYS A 74 17.40 -1.68 -45.90
CA LYS A 74 16.82 -2.20 -47.15
C LYS A 74 16.38 -3.67 -47.03
N GLN A 75 17.20 -4.50 -46.39
CA GLN A 75 16.94 -5.94 -46.25
C GLN A 75 16.12 -6.30 -45.00
N TYR A 76 15.26 -5.40 -44.52
CA TYR A 76 14.52 -5.58 -43.26
C TYR A 76 13.64 -6.84 -43.20
N HIS A 77 13.12 -7.30 -44.34
CA HIS A 77 12.30 -8.52 -44.45
C HIS A 77 13.07 -9.81 -44.13
N LYS A 78 14.41 -9.78 -44.15
CA LYS A 78 15.27 -10.94 -43.80
C LYS A 78 15.60 -11.01 -42.31
N LEU A 79 15.24 -10.01 -41.53
CA LEU A 79 15.61 -9.90 -40.12
C LEU A 79 14.75 -10.84 -39.26
N ALA A 80 15.40 -11.51 -38.31
CA ALA A 80 14.73 -12.45 -37.41
C ALA A 80 13.91 -11.76 -36.30
N GLN A 81 14.06 -10.45 -36.14
CA GLN A 81 13.29 -9.61 -35.21
C GLN A 81 12.87 -8.32 -35.91
N THR A 82 11.79 -7.71 -35.42
CA THR A 82 11.18 -6.51 -36.02
C THR A 82 11.62 -5.20 -35.38
N HIS A 83 12.56 -5.24 -34.42
CA HIS A 83 12.98 -4.06 -33.66
C HIS A 83 14.50 -3.93 -33.64
N MET A 84 14.98 -2.71 -33.87
CA MET A 84 16.36 -2.31 -33.59
C MET A 84 16.55 -2.21 -32.07
N TRP A 85 17.77 -2.44 -31.60
CA TRP A 85 18.16 -2.26 -30.20
C TRP A 85 19.15 -1.11 -30.09
N ILE A 86 18.87 -0.12 -29.27
CA ILE A 86 19.71 1.07 -29.11
C ILE A 86 20.19 1.10 -27.65
N GLN A 87 21.50 1.18 -27.45
CA GLN A 87 22.11 1.41 -26.15
C GLN A 87 22.64 2.84 -26.09
N VAL A 88 22.28 3.55 -25.02
CA VAL A 88 22.72 4.94 -24.77
C VAL A 88 23.44 4.94 -23.44
N THR A 89 24.74 5.23 -23.46
CA THR A 89 25.62 5.12 -22.30
C THR A 89 26.28 6.45 -22.00
N PHE A 90 25.95 7.03 -20.84
CA PHE A 90 26.63 8.23 -20.34
C PHE A 90 28.08 7.89 -19.99
N GLN A 91 29.02 8.70 -20.48
CA GLN A 91 30.45 8.46 -20.28
C GLN A 91 30.96 9.00 -18.93
N GLY A 92 30.20 9.86 -18.25
CA GLY A 92 30.52 10.35 -16.91
C GLY A 92 29.97 9.47 -15.78
N GLU A 93 29.94 10.05 -14.57
CA GLU A 93 29.26 9.47 -13.41
C GLU A 93 27.85 10.07 -13.27
N PRO A 94 26.77 9.29 -13.41
CA PRO A 94 25.41 9.79 -13.26
C PRO A 94 25.15 10.28 -11.84
N LYS A 95 24.41 11.39 -11.73
CA LYS A 95 23.88 11.86 -10.45
C LYS A 95 22.72 10.96 -9.98
N ASN A 96 22.38 11.08 -8.69
CA ASN A 96 21.18 10.48 -8.09
C ASN A 96 21.08 8.96 -8.23
N SER A 97 22.20 8.25 -8.35
CA SER A 97 22.25 6.79 -8.49
C SER A 97 21.48 6.24 -9.71
N LEU A 98 21.28 7.06 -10.75
CA LEU A 98 20.79 6.58 -12.04
C LEU A 98 21.82 5.64 -12.72
N PRO A 99 21.38 4.69 -13.56
CA PRO A 99 22.32 3.82 -14.25
C PRO A 99 23.09 4.60 -15.31
N LYS A 100 24.30 4.13 -15.64
CA LYS A 100 25.10 4.69 -16.73
C LYS A 100 24.53 4.42 -18.12
N ARG A 101 23.63 3.45 -18.27
CA ARG A 101 23.14 2.97 -19.57
C ARG A 101 21.64 2.76 -19.56
N PHE A 102 20.99 3.27 -20.60
CA PHE A 102 19.60 3.01 -20.94
C PHE A 102 19.53 2.23 -22.26
N GLU A 103 18.49 1.40 -22.39
CA GLU A 103 18.27 0.54 -23.55
C GLU A 103 16.88 0.80 -24.14
N TYR A 104 16.83 0.91 -25.47
CA TYR A 104 15.64 1.24 -26.23
C TYR A 104 15.43 0.23 -27.34
N TYR A 105 14.17 -0.01 -27.70
CA TYR A 105 13.79 -0.86 -28.82
C TYR A 105 12.83 -0.11 -29.73
N THR A 106 13.24 0.12 -30.98
CA THR A 106 12.42 0.83 -31.98
C THR A 106 12.01 -0.10 -33.10
N ALA A 107 10.75 -0.01 -33.52
CA ALA A 107 10.19 -0.89 -34.54
C ALA A 107 10.70 -0.51 -35.94
N ILE A 108 10.98 -1.54 -36.74
CA ILE A 108 11.31 -1.39 -38.17
C ILE A 108 10.00 -1.49 -38.95
N LYS A 109 9.55 -0.39 -39.53
CA LYS A 109 8.33 -0.31 -40.35
C LYS A 109 8.72 0.04 -41.78
N GLU A 110 8.47 -0.89 -42.70
CA GLU A 110 8.82 -0.71 -44.12
C GLU A 110 10.31 -0.32 -44.31
N GLY A 111 11.18 -0.95 -43.53
CA GLY A 111 12.61 -0.67 -43.50
C GLY A 111 13.02 0.56 -42.70
N LYS A 112 12.11 1.46 -42.33
CA LYS A 112 12.40 2.67 -41.55
C LYS A 112 12.36 2.39 -40.04
N PHE A 113 13.23 3.03 -39.29
CA PHE A 113 13.18 3.06 -37.82
C PHE A 113 13.38 4.49 -37.33
N SER A 114 12.78 4.83 -36.19
CA SER A 114 12.91 6.15 -35.56
C SER A 114 12.60 6.05 -34.07
N GLU A 115 13.46 6.62 -33.23
CA GLU A 115 13.27 6.73 -31.79
C GLU A 115 13.75 8.10 -31.32
N SER A 116 12.92 8.81 -30.56
CA SER A 116 13.32 10.02 -29.83
C SER A 116 13.78 9.62 -28.43
N ILE A 117 14.94 10.11 -28.02
CA ILE A 117 15.63 9.68 -26.81
C ILE A 117 15.98 10.89 -25.96
N LYS A 118 15.58 10.86 -24.69
CA LYS A 118 16.01 11.81 -23.65
C LYS A 118 17.37 11.42 -23.06
N LEU A 119 18.28 12.39 -22.94
CA LEU A 119 19.60 12.20 -22.33
C LEU A 119 19.48 12.35 -20.80
N PHE A 120 19.90 11.32 -20.06
CA PHE A 120 19.37 11.06 -18.72
C PHE A 120 20.23 11.48 -17.52
N ALA A 121 21.45 11.94 -17.76
CA ALA A 121 22.43 12.24 -16.74
C ALA A 121 22.96 13.69 -16.82
N GLY A 122 22.21 14.59 -17.46
CA GLY A 122 22.61 15.99 -17.68
C GLY A 122 23.80 16.13 -18.64
N ILE A 123 24.55 17.23 -18.48
CA ILE A 123 25.64 17.63 -19.39
C ILE A 123 26.69 16.54 -19.51
N GLY A 124 27.11 16.27 -20.76
CA GLY A 124 28.28 15.45 -21.06
C GLY A 124 28.07 14.54 -22.26
N ASP A 125 29.01 13.61 -22.42
CA ASP A 125 29.10 12.78 -23.62
C ASP A 125 28.33 11.47 -23.42
N TYR A 126 27.58 11.07 -24.45
CA TYR A 126 26.81 9.82 -24.47
C TYR A 126 27.22 9.00 -25.67
N GLN A 127 27.70 7.78 -25.41
CA GLN A 127 27.95 6.80 -26.46
C GLN A 127 26.62 6.12 -26.84
N VAL A 128 26.29 6.18 -28.12
CA VAL A 128 25.13 5.54 -28.71
C VAL A 128 25.60 4.37 -29.57
N LYS A 129 25.06 3.18 -29.30
CA LYS A 129 25.26 1.98 -30.12
C LYS A 129 23.92 1.49 -30.62
N ILE A 130 23.77 1.46 -31.93
CA ILE A 130 22.60 0.91 -32.60
C ILE A 130 22.96 -0.52 -33.00
N TYR A 131 22.10 -1.47 -32.67
CA TYR A 131 22.21 -2.86 -33.08
C TYR A 131 21.01 -3.26 -33.93
N VAL A 132 21.28 -4.01 -34.99
CA VAL A 132 20.30 -4.56 -35.91
C VAL A 132 20.18 -6.07 -35.67
N PRO A 133 18.97 -6.66 -35.78
CA PRO A 133 18.81 -8.11 -35.65
C PRO A 133 19.63 -8.91 -36.68
N GLY A 134 20.00 -10.13 -36.31
CA GLY A 134 20.48 -11.13 -37.25
C GLY A 134 19.41 -11.60 -38.23
N THR A 135 19.83 -12.24 -39.32
CA THR A 135 18.92 -12.94 -40.24
C THR A 135 18.57 -14.36 -39.76
N GLN A 136 19.39 -14.93 -38.88
CA GLN A 136 19.16 -16.25 -38.30
C GLN A 136 18.21 -16.17 -37.09
N LYS A 137 17.44 -17.25 -36.85
CA LYS A 137 16.45 -17.33 -35.75
C LYS A 137 17.06 -17.30 -34.32
N ASN A 138 18.38 -17.24 -34.18
CA ASN A 138 19.09 -17.32 -32.89
C ASN A 138 19.01 -16.04 -32.02
N ARG A 139 18.14 -15.08 -32.37
CA ARG A 139 17.90 -13.81 -31.63
C ARG A 139 19.15 -12.94 -31.41
N SER A 140 20.21 -13.14 -32.20
CA SER A 140 21.43 -12.33 -32.09
C SER A 140 21.20 -10.93 -32.62
N TYR A 141 21.85 -9.96 -31.98
CA TYR A 141 21.92 -8.57 -32.43
C TYR A 141 23.37 -8.26 -32.83
N TYR A 142 23.55 -7.54 -33.93
CA TYR A 142 24.84 -7.15 -34.46
C TYR A 142 24.96 -5.63 -34.46
N LEU A 143 26.13 -5.11 -34.12
CA LEU A 143 26.38 -3.67 -34.13
C LEU A 143 26.12 -3.13 -35.54
N PHE A 144 25.22 -2.15 -35.64
CA PHE A 144 24.81 -1.50 -36.88
C PHE A 144 25.60 -0.20 -37.07
N SER A 145 25.67 0.62 -36.02
CA SER A 145 26.39 1.88 -36.00
C SER A 145 26.73 2.26 -34.55
N GLN A 146 27.77 3.07 -34.39
CA GLN A 146 28.18 3.64 -33.12
C GLN A 146 28.61 5.09 -33.34
N PHE A 147 28.22 5.98 -32.43
CA PHE A 147 28.59 7.39 -32.41
C PHE A 147 28.42 7.96 -31.00
N THR A 148 28.81 9.20 -30.83
CA THR A 148 28.69 10.00 -29.62
C THR A 148 27.75 11.17 -29.86
N VAL A 149 26.93 11.50 -28.87
CA VAL A 149 26.18 12.76 -28.80
C VAL A 149 26.56 13.51 -27.53
N VAL A 150 26.66 14.83 -27.64
CA VAL A 150 27.05 15.72 -26.53
C VAL A 150 25.81 16.44 -26.02
N ASN A 151 25.42 16.16 -24.78
CA ASN A 151 24.31 16.83 -24.11
C ASN A 151 24.75 18.17 -23.56
N GLN A 152 24.05 19.25 -23.90
CA GLN A 152 24.33 20.60 -23.40
C GLN A 152 23.43 21.02 -22.23
N SER A 153 22.32 20.31 -21.98
CA SER A 153 21.42 20.63 -20.87
C SER A 153 21.89 20.01 -19.54
N PRO A 154 21.81 20.77 -18.43
CA PRO A 154 22.03 20.24 -17.07
C PRO A 154 20.88 19.37 -16.56
N ASP A 155 19.76 19.29 -17.29
CA ASP A 155 18.55 18.62 -16.82
C ASP A 155 18.74 17.11 -16.64
N ILE A 156 18.20 16.59 -15.55
CA ILE A 156 18.10 15.15 -15.28
C ILE A 156 16.66 14.73 -15.58
N GLN A 157 16.51 13.99 -16.66
CA GLN A 157 15.23 13.44 -17.13
C GLN A 157 15.45 12.01 -17.60
N ALA A 158 14.40 11.25 -17.90
CA ALA A 158 14.56 9.97 -18.59
C ALA A 158 13.28 9.58 -19.30
N ASP A 159 13.38 8.65 -20.23
CA ASP A 159 12.23 7.96 -20.80
C ASP A 159 11.87 6.73 -19.98
N VAL A 160 10.59 6.37 -19.96
CA VAL A 160 10.20 5.03 -19.54
C VAL A 160 10.79 4.06 -20.58
N THR A 161 11.69 3.19 -20.13
CA THR A 161 12.26 2.16 -21.01
C THR A 161 11.34 0.96 -21.07
N TYR A 162 11.22 0.36 -22.25
CA TYR A 162 10.44 -0.84 -22.49
C TYR A 162 11.33 -1.90 -23.10
N SER A 163 11.27 -3.12 -22.57
CA SER A 163 11.94 -4.27 -23.15
C SER A 163 11.37 -4.62 -24.52
N LEU A 164 12.08 -5.46 -25.28
CA LEU A 164 11.56 -6.02 -26.53
C LEU A 164 10.21 -6.72 -26.33
N LEU A 165 10.05 -7.47 -25.22
CA LEU A 165 8.79 -8.15 -24.91
C LEU A 165 7.67 -7.14 -24.68
N ALA A 166 7.92 -6.06 -23.93
CA ALA A 166 6.93 -5.02 -23.70
C ALA A 166 6.51 -4.33 -25.00
N LYS A 167 7.45 -4.00 -25.90
CA LYS A 167 7.13 -3.44 -27.22
C LYS A 167 6.31 -4.42 -28.08
N GLN A 168 6.67 -5.71 -28.10
CA GLN A 168 5.92 -6.75 -28.80
C GLN A 168 4.48 -6.89 -28.26
N GLN A 169 4.32 -6.76 -26.95
CA GLN A 169 3.03 -6.81 -26.26
C GLN A 169 2.32 -5.46 -26.19
N LYS A 170 2.78 -4.46 -26.96
CA LYS A 170 2.21 -3.12 -27.05
C LYS A 170 1.97 -2.47 -25.69
N MET A 171 2.85 -2.78 -24.73
CA MET A 171 2.76 -2.21 -23.39
C MET A 171 2.99 -0.70 -23.46
N GLN A 172 2.14 0.06 -22.78
CA GLN A 172 2.27 1.50 -22.68
C GLN A 172 1.86 1.96 -21.28
N LEU A 173 2.68 2.82 -20.67
CA LEU A 173 2.29 3.56 -19.47
C LEU A 173 1.64 4.88 -19.85
N THR A 174 0.48 5.14 -19.26
CA THR A 174 -0.16 6.46 -19.26
C THR A 174 0.24 7.26 -18.01
N SER A 175 0.67 6.57 -16.95
CA SER A 175 1.26 7.17 -15.76
C SER A 175 2.32 6.23 -15.16
N PRO A 176 3.57 6.68 -14.91
CA PRO A 176 4.13 7.95 -15.39
C PRO A 176 4.37 7.93 -16.91
N THR A 177 4.36 9.12 -17.53
CA THR A 177 4.80 9.32 -18.92
C THR A 177 6.31 9.54 -19.03
N GLU A 178 6.96 9.91 -17.92
CA GLU A 178 8.39 10.16 -17.81
C GLU A 178 9.10 9.02 -17.07
N GLY A 179 10.35 8.76 -17.43
CA GLY A 179 11.20 7.72 -16.86
C GLY A 179 11.95 8.14 -15.60
N TYR A 180 12.04 9.42 -15.30
CA TYR A 180 12.60 9.96 -14.06
C TYR A 180 11.68 11.02 -13.51
N LEU A 181 11.19 10.83 -12.29
CA LEU A 181 10.21 11.73 -11.68
C LEU A 181 10.42 11.82 -10.16
N THR A 182 9.76 12.80 -9.55
CA THR A 182 9.77 12.97 -8.09
C THR A 182 8.49 12.42 -7.47
N GLY A 183 8.62 11.69 -6.36
CA GLY A 183 7.50 11.14 -5.59
C GLY A 183 7.54 11.53 -4.11
N LYS A 184 6.41 11.38 -3.42
CA LYS A 184 6.30 11.58 -1.96
C LYS A 184 5.68 10.35 -1.31
N GLY A 185 6.51 9.42 -0.86
CA GLY A 185 6.11 8.18 -0.18
C GLY A 185 5.43 7.12 -1.05
N SER A 186 4.87 7.51 -2.21
CA SER A 186 4.26 6.61 -3.19
C SER A 186 4.21 7.23 -4.59
N ILE A 187 3.92 6.40 -5.59
CA ILE A 187 3.66 6.81 -6.96
C ILE A 187 2.47 6.03 -7.55
N ALA A 188 1.64 6.67 -8.37
CA ALA A 188 0.61 5.97 -9.13
C ALA A 188 1.21 5.41 -10.43
N ILE A 189 0.81 4.20 -10.79
CA ILE A 189 1.13 3.60 -12.09
C ILE A 189 -0.17 3.27 -12.82
N GLU A 190 -0.20 3.57 -14.10
CA GLU A 190 -1.31 3.23 -14.99
C GLU A 190 -0.76 2.85 -16.37
N GLY A 191 -1.31 1.79 -16.95
CA GLY A 191 -0.92 1.36 -18.28
C GLY A 191 -1.83 0.31 -18.89
N SER A 192 -1.51 -0.04 -20.13
CA SER A 192 -2.21 -1.02 -20.95
C SER A 192 -1.24 -1.98 -21.62
N LEU A 193 -1.76 -3.14 -21.99
CA LEU A 193 -1.07 -4.20 -22.74
C LEU A 193 -1.97 -4.72 -23.87
N SER A 194 -1.43 -5.61 -24.69
CA SER A 194 -2.20 -6.37 -25.69
C SER A 194 -3.34 -7.18 -25.07
N LYS A 195 -4.33 -7.55 -25.88
CA LYS A 195 -5.51 -8.33 -25.44
C LYS A 195 -5.15 -9.71 -24.85
N GLU A 196 -3.97 -10.25 -25.15
CA GLU A 196 -3.47 -11.50 -24.56
C GLU A 196 -3.25 -11.37 -23.04
N PHE A 197 -3.11 -10.13 -22.56
CA PHE A 197 -2.96 -9.77 -21.15
C PHE A 197 -4.27 -9.43 -20.47
N VAL A 198 -5.42 -9.91 -20.95
CA VAL A 198 -6.67 -9.84 -20.16
C VAL A 198 -6.59 -10.81 -18.99
N LYS A 199 -6.84 -10.30 -17.76
CA LYS A 199 -6.79 -11.09 -16.51
C LYS A 199 -5.48 -11.86 -16.29
N LYS A 200 -4.35 -11.34 -16.79
CA LYS A 200 -3.02 -11.90 -16.56
C LYS A 200 -2.36 -11.25 -15.35
N LYS A 201 -1.55 -12.03 -14.64
CA LYS A 201 -0.72 -11.55 -13.54
C LYS A 201 0.50 -10.84 -14.11
N ILE A 202 0.79 -9.64 -13.63
CA ILE A 202 2.05 -8.91 -13.85
C ILE A 202 2.72 -8.65 -12.50
N LEU A 203 4.03 -8.47 -12.50
CA LEU A 203 4.80 -8.26 -11.28
C LEU A 203 5.37 -6.85 -11.24
N ILE A 204 5.03 -6.11 -10.20
CA ILE A 204 5.63 -4.81 -9.89
C ILE A 204 6.81 -5.04 -8.95
N GLN A 205 7.92 -4.38 -9.23
CA GLN A 205 9.12 -4.43 -8.40
C GLN A 205 9.59 -3.02 -8.10
N VAL A 206 9.87 -2.76 -6.82
CA VAL A 206 10.49 -1.52 -6.34
C VAL A 206 11.83 -1.88 -5.71
N GLN A 207 12.90 -1.22 -6.15
CA GLN A 207 14.25 -1.48 -5.68
C GLN A 207 14.97 -0.18 -5.32
N LYS A 208 15.77 -0.21 -4.24
CA LYS A 208 16.73 0.84 -3.88
C LYS A 208 17.95 0.20 -3.24
N GLY A 209 19.11 0.33 -3.89
CA GLY A 209 20.32 -0.42 -3.53
C GLY A 209 20.03 -1.92 -3.52
N ASN A 210 20.34 -2.58 -2.40
CA ASN A 210 20.12 -4.02 -2.22
C ASN A 210 18.70 -4.37 -1.72
N LYS A 211 17.86 -3.37 -1.38
CA LYS A 211 16.50 -3.60 -0.89
C LYS A 211 15.55 -3.71 -2.07
N LYS A 212 14.68 -4.73 -2.04
CA LYS A 212 13.74 -5.05 -3.12
C LYS A 212 12.40 -5.50 -2.55
N TRP A 213 11.32 -4.93 -3.09
CA TRP A 213 9.95 -5.32 -2.81
C TRP A 213 9.24 -5.63 -4.11
N GLN A 214 8.33 -6.59 -4.04
CA GLN A 214 7.62 -7.13 -5.18
C GLN A 214 6.14 -7.31 -4.85
N ARG A 215 5.27 -7.02 -5.82
CA ARG A 215 3.82 -7.21 -5.73
C ARG A 215 3.28 -7.71 -7.05
N ILE A 216 2.57 -8.82 -7.01
CA ILE A 216 1.79 -9.29 -8.16
C ILE A 216 0.47 -8.52 -8.20
N ILE A 217 0.06 -8.12 -9.40
CA ILE A 217 -1.25 -7.53 -9.66
C ILE A 217 -1.86 -8.20 -10.91
N THR A 218 -3.18 -8.16 -11.02
CA THR A 218 -3.90 -8.75 -12.15
C THR A 218 -4.47 -7.65 -13.03
N THR A 219 -4.26 -7.74 -14.33
CA THR A 219 -4.82 -6.81 -15.30
C THR A 219 -6.35 -6.93 -15.41
N THR A 220 -7.00 -5.85 -15.83
CA THR A 220 -8.45 -5.79 -15.99
C THR A 220 -8.94 -6.57 -17.22
N ASN A 221 -10.26 -6.58 -17.42
CA ASN A 221 -10.91 -7.15 -18.62
C ASN A 221 -10.55 -6.40 -19.91
N LYS A 222 -9.91 -5.23 -19.80
CA LYS A 222 -9.44 -4.42 -20.93
C LYS A 222 -7.92 -4.48 -21.09
N ALA A 223 -7.25 -5.43 -20.42
CA ALA A 223 -5.78 -5.55 -20.36
C ALA A 223 -5.10 -4.26 -19.86
N THR A 224 -5.75 -3.54 -18.94
CA THR A 224 -5.19 -2.36 -18.28
C THR A 224 -4.84 -2.66 -16.83
N PHE A 225 -4.04 -1.80 -16.19
CA PHE A 225 -3.76 -1.85 -14.77
C PHE A 225 -3.63 -0.43 -14.21
N HIS A 226 -4.01 -0.26 -12.94
CA HIS A 226 -3.84 0.97 -12.19
C HIS A 226 -3.57 0.62 -10.73
N GLU A 227 -2.46 1.10 -10.17
CA GLU A 227 -2.08 0.86 -8.78
C GLU A 227 -1.35 2.06 -8.18
N THR A 228 -1.44 2.19 -6.85
CA THR A 228 -0.55 3.08 -6.08
C THR A 228 0.56 2.25 -5.44
N ILE A 229 1.80 2.57 -5.79
CA ILE A 229 3.00 1.83 -5.43
C ILE A 229 3.73 2.59 -4.30
N PRO A 230 3.95 1.98 -3.12
CA PRO A 230 4.67 2.63 -2.05
C PRO A 230 6.19 2.67 -2.31
N LEU A 231 6.82 3.80 -1.96
CA LEU A 231 8.27 4.00 -2.01
C LEU A 231 8.84 3.68 -0.62
N LEU A 232 9.11 2.39 -0.37
CA LEU A 232 9.34 1.86 0.98
C LEU A 232 10.65 2.30 1.64
N TYR A 233 11.65 2.73 0.87
CA TYR A 233 13.05 2.75 1.33
C TYR A 233 13.60 4.15 1.60
N GLY A 234 12.78 5.06 2.14
CA GLY A 234 13.20 6.41 2.56
C GLY A 234 13.65 7.30 1.39
N GLU A 235 14.35 8.39 1.69
CA GLU A 235 14.65 9.46 0.73
C GLU A 235 15.69 9.03 -0.32
N GLY A 236 15.45 9.32 -1.60
CA GLY A 236 16.34 9.03 -2.72
C GLY A 236 15.69 8.23 -3.85
N VAL A 237 16.49 7.88 -4.86
CA VAL A 237 15.99 7.25 -6.10
C VAL A 237 15.66 5.77 -5.91
N HIS A 238 14.46 5.41 -6.34
CA HIS A 238 13.97 4.05 -6.45
C HIS A 238 13.88 3.66 -7.92
N GLN A 239 14.32 2.46 -8.26
CA GLN A 239 14.04 1.83 -9.54
C GLN A 239 12.71 1.09 -9.45
N LEU A 240 11.81 1.35 -10.40
CA LEU A 240 10.56 0.63 -10.55
C LEU A 240 10.59 -0.17 -11.85
N GLU A 241 10.21 -1.43 -11.76
CA GLU A 241 10.08 -2.34 -12.89
C GLU A 241 8.69 -2.97 -12.90
N ILE A 242 8.09 -3.04 -14.08
CA ILE A 242 6.88 -3.79 -14.36
C ILE A 242 7.30 -4.99 -15.20
N LEU A 243 7.20 -6.18 -14.64
CA LEU A 243 7.59 -7.43 -15.26
C LEU A 243 6.37 -8.19 -15.77
N LEU A 244 6.52 -8.79 -16.95
CA LEU A 244 5.49 -9.52 -17.66
C LEU A 244 5.72 -11.04 -17.52
N PRO A 245 4.67 -11.86 -17.39
CA PRO A 245 4.76 -13.32 -17.35
C PRO A 245 5.50 -13.87 -18.56
N ASP A 246 6.23 -14.95 -18.31
CA ASP A 246 6.87 -15.76 -19.34
C ASP A 246 5.93 -16.89 -19.77
N ASP A 247 5.52 -16.89 -21.04
CA ASP A 247 4.61 -17.91 -21.57
C ASP A 247 5.22 -19.31 -21.61
N THR A 248 6.55 -19.43 -21.50
CA THR A 248 7.25 -20.72 -21.53
C THR A 248 7.50 -21.31 -20.13
N ARG A 249 7.41 -20.49 -19.07
CA ARG A 249 7.77 -20.90 -17.70
C ARG A 249 6.75 -20.38 -16.69
N THR A 250 6.08 -21.32 -16.04
CA THR A 250 5.12 -21.00 -14.97
C THR A 250 5.80 -20.20 -13.86
N ASN A 251 5.12 -19.15 -13.38
CA ASN A 251 5.60 -18.25 -12.31
C ASN A 251 6.92 -17.52 -12.60
N TYR A 252 7.34 -17.46 -13.85
CA TYR A 252 8.50 -16.66 -14.24
C TYR A 252 8.06 -15.33 -14.85
N PHE A 253 8.78 -14.26 -14.51
CA PHE A 253 8.51 -12.91 -15.01
C PHE A 253 9.75 -12.34 -15.69
N ARG A 254 9.54 -11.61 -16.79
CA ARG A 254 10.57 -10.97 -17.60
C ARG A 254 10.37 -9.46 -17.60
N ASN A 255 11.45 -8.69 -17.73
CA ASN A 255 11.38 -7.23 -17.74
C ASN A 255 10.37 -6.73 -18.78
N GLY A 256 9.48 -5.83 -18.37
CA GLY A 256 8.52 -5.15 -19.24
C GLY A 256 8.88 -3.68 -19.39
N ALA A 257 8.47 -2.86 -18.43
CA ALA A 257 8.80 -1.43 -18.39
C ALA A 257 9.68 -1.09 -17.17
N LYS A 258 10.49 -0.03 -17.28
CA LYS A 258 11.33 0.47 -16.18
C LYS A 258 11.41 1.99 -16.16
N PHE A 259 11.32 2.54 -14.95
CA PHE A 259 11.46 3.98 -14.66
C PHE A 259 11.99 4.20 -13.23
N TYR A 260 12.27 5.44 -12.87
CA TYR A 260 12.95 5.83 -11.64
C TYR A 260 12.18 6.93 -10.92
N VAL A 261 12.04 6.81 -9.60
CA VAL A 261 11.33 7.79 -8.77
C VAL A 261 12.22 8.26 -7.65
N GLU A 262 12.54 9.55 -7.62
CA GLU A 262 13.20 10.20 -6.50
C GLU A 262 12.19 10.46 -5.38
N ASN A 263 12.26 9.65 -4.32
CA ASN A 263 11.39 9.83 -3.16
C ASN A 263 11.92 10.96 -2.27
N LYS A 264 11.06 11.94 -1.95
CA LYS A 264 11.42 13.08 -1.07
C LYS A 264 11.07 12.85 0.40
N THR A 265 10.51 11.69 0.77
CA THR A 265 10.19 11.37 2.17
C THR A 265 11.31 10.59 2.82
N LYS A 266 11.70 10.98 4.04
CA LYS A 266 12.71 10.27 4.83
C LYS A 266 12.19 8.95 5.44
N ASP A 267 10.86 8.82 5.53
CA ASP A 267 10.19 7.69 6.16
C ASP A 267 10.58 6.37 5.51
N ASN A 268 11.13 5.47 6.33
CA ASN A 268 11.21 4.06 5.98
C ASN A 268 9.87 3.41 6.29
N ARG A 269 9.28 2.74 5.30
CA ARG A 269 8.01 2.03 5.43
C ARG A 269 8.24 0.54 5.29
N SER A 270 7.36 -0.26 5.87
CA SER A 270 7.39 -1.71 5.71
C SER A 270 6.35 -2.17 4.70
N PRO A 271 6.59 -3.26 3.96
CA PRO A 271 5.60 -3.78 3.02
C PRO A 271 4.37 -4.32 3.77
N VAL A 272 3.20 -4.18 3.16
CA VAL A 272 2.02 -4.94 3.57
C VAL A 272 2.19 -6.37 3.05
N GLN A 273 1.97 -7.35 3.93
CA GLN A 273 1.91 -8.76 3.56
C GLN A 273 0.47 -9.08 3.14
N TYR A 274 0.31 -9.74 1.99
CA TYR A 274 -0.99 -10.14 1.47
C TYR A 274 -1.06 -11.67 1.37
N SER A 275 -2.23 -12.24 1.69
CA SER A 275 -2.48 -13.66 1.46
C SER A 275 -3.13 -13.88 0.08
N VAL A 276 -3.22 -15.14 -0.35
CA VAL A 276 -3.98 -15.50 -1.57
C VAL A 276 -5.45 -15.07 -1.48
N MET A 277 -6.03 -15.07 -0.28
CA MET A 277 -7.42 -14.65 -0.05
C MET A 277 -7.64 -13.17 -0.36
N TYR A 278 -6.59 -12.34 -0.32
CA TYR A 278 -6.69 -10.92 -0.66
C TYR A 278 -7.17 -10.71 -2.10
N GLU A 279 -6.54 -11.40 -3.06
CA GLU A 279 -6.94 -11.36 -4.48
C GLU A 279 -8.27 -12.08 -4.71
N GLN A 280 -8.45 -13.28 -4.14
CA GLN A 280 -9.67 -14.09 -4.33
C GLN A 280 -10.93 -13.35 -3.86
N ARG A 281 -10.83 -12.63 -2.75
CA ARG A 281 -11.94 -11.87 -2.15
C ARG A 281 -11.98 -10.42 -2.64
N GLY A 282 -11.17 -10.06 -3.64
CA GLY A 282 -11.17 -8.76 -4.30
C GLY A 282 -10.90 -7.59 -3.36
N ILE A 283 -10.08 -7.77 -2.32
CA ILE A 283 -9.81 -6.71 -1.33
C ILE A 283 -8.79 -5.73 -1.90
N HIS A 284 -9.02 -4.43 -1.73
CA HIS A 284 -8.08 -3.37 -2.09
C HIS A 284 -7.92 -2.36 -0.96
N LEU A 285 -6.79 -2.38 -0.25
CA LEU A 285 -6.42 -1.37 0.73
C LEU A 285 -5.94 -0.08 0.04
N THR A 286 -6.57 1.04 0.40
CA THR A 286 -6.15 2.40 0.01
C THR A 286 -5.50 3.15 1.17
N ALA A 287 -5.76 2.73 2.41
CA ALA A 287 -4.99 3.12 3.58
C ALA A 287 -4.94 1.95 4.57
N PRO A 288 -3.75 1.49 5.01
CA PRO A 288 -2.44 1.92 4.50
C PRO A 288 -2.10 1.31 3.13
N ILE A 289 -1.28 2.02 2.36
CA ILE A 289 -0.61 1.46 1.16
C ILE A 289 0.73 0.76 1.51
N ALA A 290 1.25 1.03 2.71
CA ALA A 290 2.46 0.43 3.28
C ALA A 290 2.38 0.43 4.82
N GLY A 291 2.93 -0.59 5.45
CA GLY A 291 3.18 -0.60 6.90
C GLY A 291 4.24 0.42 7.33
N GLY A 292 4.54 0.45 8.63
CA GLY A 292 5.44 1.43 9.24
C GLY A 292 4.81 2.81 9.39
N GLY A 293 3.48 2.90 9.29
CA GLY A 293 2.75 4.13 9.57
C GLY A 293 2.69 4.42 11.06
N GLN A 294 2.31 5.66 11.39
CA GLN A 294 2.16 6.12 12.77
C GLN A 294 0.71 6.52 13.06
N GLY A 295 0.27 6.32 14.29
CA GLY A 295 -0.99 6.80 14.83
C GLY A 295 -0.86 7.06 16.33
N GLU A 296 -1.77 7.82 16.92
CA GLU A 296 -1.79 8.00 18.38
C GLU A 296 -2.55 6.82 19.00
N TYR A 297 -3.87 6.99 19.21
CA TYR A 297 -4.76 5.97 19.76
C TYR A 297 -5.53 5.17 18.72
N SER A 298 -5.37 5.49 17.42
CA SER A 298 -6.04 4.75 16.36
C SER A 298 -5.26 4.81 15.04
N TYR A 299 -5.56 3.86 14.15
CA TYR A 299 -5.00 3.81 12.81
C TYR A 299 -6.08 3.57 11.76
N ARG A 300 -6.00 4.28 10.64
CA ARG A 300 -7.03 4.21 9.60
C ARG A 300 -6.84 2.98 8.72
N VAL A 301 -7.89 2.17 8.59
CA VAL A 301 -8.01 1.07 7.63
C VAL A 301 -9.13 1.42 6.65
N LYS A 302 -8.76 1.63 5.39
CA LYS A 302 -9.65 2.09 4.32
C LYS A 302 -9.38 1.33 3.03
N GLY A 303 -10.43 1.05 2.28
CA GLY A 303 -10.33 0.36 1.00
C GLY A 303 -11.67 0.06 0.37
N TYR A 304 -11.65 -0.82 -0.62
CA TYR A 304 -12.85 -1.30 -1.29
C TYR A 304 -12.75 -2.79 -1.64
N LEU A 305 -13.88 -3.37 -1.99
CA LEU A 305 -14.01 -4.71 -2.55
C LEU A 305 -14.33 -4.59 -4.05
N ASP A 306 -13.67 -5.38 -4.89
CA ASP A 306 -14.13 -5.60 -6.25
C ASP A 306 -15.50 -6.29 -6.20
N SER A 307 -16.54 -5.60 -6.67
CA SER A 307 -17.92 -6.10 -6.66
C SER A 307 -18.13 -7.37 -7.50
N THR A 308 -17.18 -7.70 -8.37
CA THR A 308 -17.19 -8.90 -9.22
C THR A 308 -16.40 -10.07 -8.65
N ALA A 309 -15.69 -9.87 -7.53
CA ALA A 309 -14.91 -10.92 -6.89
C ALA A 309 -15.78 -11.98 -6.20
N GLU A 310 -15.18 -13.12 -5.91
CA GLU A 310 -15.83 -14.22 -5.21
C GLU A 310 -16.35 -13.75 -3.84
N GLN A 311 -17.62 -14.07 -3.55
CA GLN A 311 -18.29 -13.75 -2.29
C GLN A 311 -18.33 -12.24 -1.93
N ALA A 312 -18.15 -11.35 -2.90
CA ALA A 312 -18.09 -9.91 -2.63
C ALA A 312 -19.39 -9.36 -2.01
N LYS A 313 -20.55 -9.86 -2.44
CA LYS A 313 -21.87 -9.40 -1.97
C LYS A 313 -22.17 -9.87 -0.54
N GLU A 314 -21.68 -11.06 -0.19
CA GLU A 314 -21.84 -11.72 1.11
C GLU A 314 -20.85 -11.17 2.14
N THR A 315 -19.74 -10.56 1.69
CA THR A 315 -18.73 -9.95 2.54
C THR A 315 -19.20 -8.59 3.06
N THR A 316 -19.96 -8.61 4.14
CA THR A 316 -20.56 -7.41 4.75
C THR A 316 -19.64 -6.65 5.71
N HIS A 317 -18.54 -7.27 6.13
CA HIS A 317 -17.57 -6.68 7.06
C HIS A 317 -16.19 -7.31 6.91
N LEU A 318 -15.19 -6.61 7.44
CA LEU A 318 -13.86 -7.14 7.72
C LEU A 318 -13.70 -7.34 9.23
N ILE A 319 -12.78 -8.22 9.60
CA ILE A 319 -12.30 -8.36 10.97
C ILE A 319 -10.88 -7.79 10.99
N VAL A 320 -10.60 -6.85 11.89
CA VAL A 320 -9.27 -6.30 12.08
C VAL A 320 -8.80 -6.62 13.49
N GLN A 321 -7.59 -7.16 13.61
CA GLN A 321 -6.94 -7.40 14.89
C GLN A 321 -5.73 -6.50 15.06
N THR A 322 -5.58 -5.93 16.25
CA THR A 322 -4.35 -5.24 16.67
C THR A 322 -3.66 -6.08 17.73
N LYS A 323 -2.39 -6.41 17.51
CA LYS A 323 -1.58 -7.22 18.42
C LYS A 323 -0.34 -6.46 18.88
N LYS A 324 -0.08 -6.46 20.19
CA LYS A 324 1.12 -5.88 20.82
C LYS A 324 1.42 -6.65 22.11
N ASP A 325 2.70 -7.01 22.33
CA ASP A 325 3.18 -7.65 23.57
C ASP A 325 2.34 -8.86 24.03
N GLY A 326 1.93 -9.72 23.08
CA GLY A 326 1.07 -10.89 23.35
C GLY A 326 -0.41 -10.58 23.54
N LEU A 327 -0.79 -9.31 23.67
CA LEU A 327 -2.17 -8.86 23.78
C LEU A 327 -2.79 -8.69 22.39
N LEU A 328 -4.09 -8.97 22.31
CA LEU A 328 -4.86 -8.97 21.07
C LEU A 328 -6.18 -8.25 21.31
N ALA A 329 -6.57 -7.37 20.39
CA ALA A 329 -7.91 -6.77 20.35
C ALA A 329 -8.53 -6.98 18.97
N THR A 330 -9.85 -7.22 18.92
CA THR A 330 -10.58 -7.51 17.68
C THR A 330 -11.66 -6.47 17.38
N TYR A 331 -11.74 -6.04 16.12
CA TYR A 331 -12.67 -5.03 15.63
C TYR A 331 -13.39 -5.50 14.37
N PHE A 332 -14.63 -5.05 14.20
CA PHE A 332 -15.42 -5.30 13.00
C PHE A 332 -15.56 -4.02 12.19
N VAL A 333 -15.13 -4.08 10.94
CA VAL A 333 -15.16 -2.94 10.01
C VAL A 333 -16.28 -3.16 9.00
N PRO A 334 -17.38 -2.41 9.06
CA PRO A 334 -18.49 -2.60 8.14
C PRO A 334 -18.10 -2.20 6.71
N ILE A 335 -18.58 -2.97 5.74
CA ILE A 335 -18.48 -2.66 4.32
C ILE A 335 -19.83 -2.14 3.85
N LYS A 336 -19.84 -0.95 3.26
CA LYS A 336 -21.05 -0.31 2.69
C LYS A 336 -20.80 0.02 1.24
N LYS A 337 -21.66 -0.48 0.34
CA LYS A 337 -21.50 -0.31 -1.12
C LYS A 337 -20.09 -0.69 -1.57
N PHE A 338 -19.58 -1.83 -1.09
CA PHE A 338 -18.23 -2.34 -1.35
C PHE A 338 -17.07 -1.43 -0.88
N VAL A 339 -17.34 -0.44 -0.03
CA VAL A 339 -16.31 0.45 0.52
C VAL A 339 -16.23 0.29 2.03
N PHE A 340 -15.01 0.28 2.58
CA PHE A 340 -14.77 0.28 4.01
C PHE A 340 -13.82 1.43 4.42
N ASN A 341 -14.07 2.01 5.59
CA ASN A 341 -13.28 3.10 6.14
C ASN A 341 -13.51 3.15 7.65
N SER A 342 -12.52 2.78 8.46
CA SER A 342 -12.62 2.82 9.92
C SER A 342 -11.29 3.16 10.55
N PHE A 343 -11.36 3.80 11.72
CA PHE A 343 -10.22 4.00 12.60
C PHE A 343 -10.19 2.84 13.60
N ILE A 344 -9.07 2.12 13.63
CA ILE A 344 -8.87 0.92 14.45
C ILE A 344 -8.09 1.33 15.69
N PRO A 345 -8.64 1.16 16.91
CA PRO A 345 -7.96 1.56 18.13
C PRO A 345 -6.64 0.83 18.37
N LEU A 346 -5.59 1.58 18.72
CA LEU A 346 -4.26 1.13 19.13
C LEU A 346 -4.17 1.22 20.66
N ARG A 347 -4.79 0.26 21.34
CA ARG A 347 -5.21 0.46 22.74
C ARG A 347 -4.15 0.17 23.80
N PHE A 348 -3.10 -0.56 23.46
CA PHE A 348 -2.10 -1.11 24.39
C PHE A 348 -0.88 -0.17 24.57
N GLY A 349 -1.10 1.15 24.44
CA GLY A 349 -0.10 2.20 24.64
C GLY A 349 0.95 2.36 23.52
N PRO A 350 2.03 3.12 23.80
CA PRO A 350 3.10 3.40 22.83
C PRO A 350 3.79 2.15 22.33
N GLY A 351 4.26 2.19 21.08
CA GLY A 351 5.11 1.17 20.47
C GLY A 351 4.49 0.50 19.24
N ASN A 352 5.10 -0.60 18.81
CA ASN A 352 4.74 -1.25 17.55
C ASN A 352 3.57 -2.23 17.71
N TYR A 353 2.67 -2.19 16.73
CA TYR A 353 1.52 -3.08 16.60
C TYR A 353 1.61 -3.85 15.30
N ASP A 354 1.28 -5.14 15.37
CA ASP A 354 0.83 -5.89 14.20
C ASP A 354 -0.66 -5.61 13.99
N VAL A 355 -1.02 -5.12 12.81
CA VAL A 355 -2.42 -4.98 12.38
C VAL A 355 -2.70 -6.04 11.32
N ILE A 356 -3.70 -6.87 11.58
CA ILE A 356 -4.05 -8.01 10.73
C ILE A 356 -5.50 -7.87 10.29
N VAL A 357 -5.72 -7.89 8.99
CA VAL A 357 -7.04 -7.77 8.36
C VAL A 357 -7.47 -9.14 7.87
N TYR A 358 -8.71 -9.48 8.15
CA TYR A 358 -9.34 -10.74 7.80
C TYR A 358 -10.70 -10.51 7.14
N VAL A 359 -11.13 -11.52 6.39
CA VAL A 359 -12.49 -11.65 5.86
C VAL A 359 -13.20 -12.81 6.55
N PRO A 360 -14.52 -12.73 6.76
CA PRO A 360 -15.27 -13.83 7.35
C PRO A 360 -15.34 -15.04 6.40
N GLU A 361 -15.46 -16.23 6.99
CA GLU A 361 -16.00 -17.39 6.30
C GLU A 361 -17.48 -17.12 5.95
N ILE A 362 -17.84 -17.34 4.68
CA ILE A 362 -19.23 -17.28 4.25
C ILE A 362 -19.79 -18.69 4.35
N THR A 363 -20.66 -18.91 5.34
CA THR A 363 -21.23 -20.23 5.63
C THR A 363 -22.64 -20.09 6.22
N SER A 364 -23.48 -21.08 5.95
CA SER A 364 -24.80 -21.25 6.60
C SER A 364 -24.71 -22.08 7.88
N GLN A 365 -23.56 -22.72 8.16
CA GLN A 365 -23.38 -23.54 9.36
C GLN A 365 -23.38 -22.66 10.61
N GLN A 366 -24.23 -23.00 11.57
CA GLN A 366 -24.21 -22.37 12.88
C GLN A 366 -23.09 -22.96 13.73
N ARG A 367 -22.29 -22.08 14.34
CA ARG A 367 -21.19 -22.41 15.24
C ARG A 367 -21.14 -21.38 16.36
N ASP A 368 -20.54 -21.76 17.47
CA ASP A 368 -20.24 -20.91 18.62
C ASP A 368 -18.99 -20.04 18.43
N TYR A 369 -18.29 -20.15 17.30
CA TYR A 369 -17.13 -19.32 16.97
C TYR A 369 -17.21 -18.72 15.55
N PHE A 370 -16.54 -17.59 15.36
CA PHE A 370 -16.36 -16.97 14.05
C PHE A 370 -15.08 -17.49 13.40
N ARG A 371 -15.20 -18.06 12.20
CA ARG A 371 -14.04 -18.39 11.36
C ARG A 371 -13.78 -17.27 10.37
N PHE A 372 -12.52 -16.92 10.18
CA PHE A 372 -12.09 -15.86 9.30
C PHE A 372 -10.70 -16.14 8.74
N PHE A 373 -10.38 -15.55 7.59
CA PHE A 373 -9.17 -15.81 6.83
C PHE A 373 -8.36 -14.52 6.66
N MET A 374 -7.05 -14.58 6.93
CA MET A 374 -6.17 -13.41 6.80
C MET A 374 -6.17 -12.97 5.34
N VAL A 375 -6.26 -11.66 5.10
CA VAL A 375 -6.07 -11.05 3.78
C VAL A 375 -4.88 -10.10 3.75
N ALA A 376 -4.61 -9.38 4.83
CA ALA A 376 -3.46 -8.48 4.90
C ALA A 376 -2.86 -8.41 6.31
N LYS A 377 -1.55 -8.18 6.41
CA LYS A 377 -0.85 -7.87 7.66
C LYS A 377 0.13 -6.73 7.42
N PHE A 378 0.18 -5.76 8.33
CA PHE A 378 1.14 -4.66 8.31
C PHE A 378 1.45 -4.17 9.72
N GLN A 379 2.56 -3.45 9.87
CA GLN A 379 2.97 -2.86 11.14
C GLN A 379 2.56 -1.38 11.24
N VAL A 380 2.25 -0.94 12.45
CA VAL A 380 1.96 0.45 12.79
C VAL A 380 2.67 0.79 14.10
N SER A 381 3.23 1.98 14.24
CA SER A 381 3.74 2.50 15.51
C SER A 381 2.71 3.43 16.15
N SER A 382 2.38 3.18 17.41
CA SER A 382 1.65 4.15 18.23
C SER A 382 2.63 5.12 18.90
N TYR A 383 2.36 6.41 18.78
CA TYR A 383 3.04 7.46 19.56
C TYR A 383 2.21 7.93 20.78
N ALA A 384 1.14 7.19 21.14
CA ALA A 384 0.38 7.47 22.34
C ALA A 384 1.28 7.51 23.58
N ASP A 385 0.92 8.33 24.56
CA ASP A 385 1.64 8.51 25.81
C ASP A 385 1.27 7.47 26.88
N GLU A 386 0.08 6.86 26.79
CA GLU A 386 -0.41 5.90 27.79
C GLU A 386 -1.23 4.73 27.20
N ASP A 387 -1.40 3.68 28.01
CA ASP A 387 -2.27 2.54 27.70
C ASP A 387 -3.73 2.87 28.03
N LYS A 388 -4.60 2.84 27.02
CA LYS A 388 -6.05 3.12 27.13
C LYS A 388 -6.92 1.90 26.86
N ARG A 389 -6.43 0.68 27.09
CA ARG A 389 -7.14 -0.57 26.76
C ARG A 389 -8.52 -0.72 27.38
N ASP A 390 -8.72 -0.10 28.55
CA ASP A 390 -9.95 -0.17 29.33
C ASP A 390 -10.86 1.06 29.13
N LEU A 391 -10.44 2.00 28.27
CA LEU A 391 -11.16 3.24 27.94
C LEU A 391 -11.61 3.29 26.48
N LEU A 392 -10.77 2.81 25.55
CA LEU A 392 -11.07 2.90 24.12
C LEU A 392 -12.23 1.97 23.70
N PRO A 393 -12.91 2.27 22.57
CA PRO A 393 -13.89 1.38 21.97
C PRO A 393 -13.35 -0.03 21.69
N SER A 394 -14.21 -1.04 21.74
CA SER A 394 -13.89 -2.44 21.43
C SER A 394 -15.03 -3.13 20.72
N ARG A 395 -14.88 -4.43 20.39
CA ARG A 395 -15.97 -5.24 19.83
C ARG A 395 -17.26 -5.03 20.64
N GLY A 396 -18.28 -4.51 19.98
CA GLY A 396 -19.60 -4.28 20.58
C GLY A 396 -19.67 -3.17 21.63
N ILE A 397 -18.56 -2.49 21.94
CA ILE A 397 -18.46 -1.49 23.01
C ILE A 397 -18.19 -0.13 22.37
N GLU A 398 -19.23 0.71 22.35
CA GLU A 398 -19.34 1.92 21.53
C GLU A 398 -19.51 3.18 22.41
N PRO A 399 -18.52 3.53 23.24
CA PRO A 399 -18.64 4.63 24.22
C PRO A 399 -18.87 6.00 23.58
N ASP A 400 -18.36 6.18 22.36
CA ASP A 400 -18.46 7.44 21.60
C ASP A 400 -19.83 7.60 20.91
N HIS A 401 -20.69 6.57 20.93
CA HIS A 401 -21.99 6.66 20.28
C HIS A 401 -22.88 7.70 21.00
N PRO A 402 -23.46 8.70 20.31
CA PRO A 402 -24.19 9.81 20.96
C PRO A 402 -25.29 9.37 21.92
N LYS A 403 -26.07 8.34 21.55
CA LYS A 403 -27.13 7.76 22.42
C LYS A 403 -26.57 7.14 23.71
N ILE A 404 -25.38 6.52 23.66
CA ILE A 404 -24.72 5.96 24.86
C ILE A 404 -24.28 7.10 25.77
N ASN A 405 -23.57 8.09 25.21
CA ASN A 405 -23.07 9.23 25.98
C ASN A 405 -24.21 10.03 26.66
N GLN A 406 -25.28 10.34 25.92
CA GLN A 406 -26.45 11.04 26.46
C GLN A 406 -27.13 10.24 27.57
N LEU A 407 -27.29 8.93 27.37
CA LEU A 407 -27.91 8.06 28.36
C LEU A 407 -27.06 7.96 29.63
N ALA A 408 -25.75 7.78 29.50
CA ALA A 408 -24.84 7.70 30.64
C ALA A 408 -24.93 8.98 31.48
N LYS A 409 -24.80 10.16 30.86
CA LYS A 409 -24.95 11.47 31.52
C LYS A 409 -26.32 11.63 32.19
N LYS A 410 -27.40 11.16 31.56
CA LYS A 410 -28.75 11.21 32.13
C LYS A 410 -28.87 10.33 33.37
N ILE A 411 -28.39 9.09 33.31
CA ILE A 411 -28.45 8.14 34.43
C ILE A 411 -27.66 8.70 35.62
N THR A 412 -26.53 9.36 35.36
CA THR A 412 -25.59 9.80 36.38
C THR A 412 -25.70 11.28 36.76
N LYS A 413 -26.76 11.98 36.35
CA LYS A 413 -26.89 13.44 36.51
C LYS A 413 -26.63 13.94 37.93
N ASN A 414 -27.05 13.17 38.94
CA ASN A 414 -26.96 13.54 40.36
C ASN A 414 -25.88 12.77 41.12
N ALA A 415 -24.97 12.07 40.42
CA ALA A 415 -23.89 11.32 41.05
C ALA A 415 -22.64 12.18 41.20
N ASN A 416 -22.10 12.24 42.42
CA ASN A 416 -20.96 13.05 42.80
C ASN A 416 -19.64 12.27 42.68
N THR A 417 -19.69 10.93 42.71
CA THR A 417 -18.49 10.08 42.64
C THR A 417 -18.56 9.05 41.51
N ASN A 418 -17.40 8.59 41.02
CA ASN A 418 -17.36 7.52 40.03
C ASN A 418 -17.96 6.20 40.57
N TYR A 419 -17.92 5.96 41.88
CA TYR A 419 -18.61 4.83 42.50
C TYR A 419 -20.13 4.93 42.32
N GLU A 420 -20.71 6.09 42.65
CA GLU A 420 -22.15 6.34 42.48
C GLU A 420 -22.56 6.24 41.02
N ARG A 421 -21.77 6.82 40.11
CA ARG A 421 -21.99 6.71 38.65
C ARG A 421 -22.03 5.24 38.23
N THR A 422 -21.04 4.47 38.64
CA THR A 422 -20.91 3.04 38.31
C THR A 422 -22.08 2.23 38.86
N LYS A 423 -22.51 2.50 40.10
CA LYS A 423 -23.68 1.88 40.74
C LYS A 423 -25.00 2.20 40.01
N LEU A 424 -25.18 3.45 39.57
CA LEU A 424 -26.37 3.86 38.83
C LEU A 424 -26.42 3.23 37.43
N ILE A 425 -25.28 3.14 36.74
CA ILE A 425 -25.19 2.43 35.45
C ILE A 425 -25.52 0.95 35.63
N TYR A 426 -24.90 0.27 36.60
CA TYR A 426 -25.23 -1.13 36.93
C TYR A 426 -26.73 -1.30 37.15
N ARG A 427 -27.31 -0.48 38.05
CA ARG A 427 -28.74 -0.55 38.38
C ARG A 427 -29.61 -0.31 37.16
N TYR A 428 -29.24 0.62 36.30
CA TYR A 428 -29.98 0.89 35.07
C TYR A 428 -29.98 -0.34 34.16
N VAL A 429 -28.82 -0.90 33.84
CA VAL A 429 -28.73 -2.05 32.93
C VAL A 429 -29.45 -3.26 33.53
N ALA A 430 -29.18 -3.59 34.79
CA ALA A 430 -29.80 -4.69 35.50
C ALA A 430 -31.33 -4.56 35.60
N LYS A 431 -31.89 -3.35 35.69
CA LYS A 431 -33.36 -3.16 35.70
C LYS A 431 -34.01 -3.13 34.32
N ASN A 432 -33.31 -2.66 33.29
CA ASN A 432 -33.92 -2.35 32.00
C ASN A 432 -33.71 -3.41 30.91
N MET A 433 -32.68 -4.24 31.02
CA MET A 433 -32.42 -5.34 30.08
C MET A 433 -33.16 -6.61 30.47
N ASN A 434 -33.61 -7.43 29.51
CA ASN A 434 -34.15 -8.77 29.75
C ASN A 434 -33.24 -9.84 29.16
N TYR A 435 -33.14 -11.00 29.80
CA TYR A 435 -32.32 -12.09 29.27
C TYR A 435 -32.98 -12.71 28.04
N ASP A 436 -32.20 -12.90 26.97
CA ASP A 436 -32.68 -13.49 25.74
C ASP A 436 -32.49 -15.01 25.71
N MET A 437 -33.48 -15.73 26.23
CA MET A 437 -33.50 -17.20 26.21
C MET A 437 -33.40 -17.76 24.79
N GLN A 438 -34.10 -17.16 23.83
CA GLN A 438 -34.05 -17.62 22.44
C GLN A 438 -32.65 -17.45 21.85
N LYS A 439 -32.01 -16.28 22.06
CA LYS A 439 -30.64 -16.06 21.58
C LYS A 439 -29.65 -17.03 22.21
N PHE A 440 -29.81 -17.30 23.51
CA PHE A 440 -29.01 -18.24 24.28
C PHE A 440 -29.16 -19.68 23.77
N GLU A 441 -30.39 -20.19 23.70
CA GLU A 441 -30.70 -21.57 23.28
C GLU A 441 -30.34 -21.83 21.82
N GLN A 442 -30.56 -20.84 20.94
CA GLN A 442 -30.27 -20.96 19.50
C GLN A 442 -28.84 -20.58 19.13
N ASN A 443 -27.99 -20.20 20.09
CA ASN A 443 -26.62 -19.77 19.86
C ASN A 443 -26.52 -18.70 18.73
N SER A 444 -27.48 -17.76 18.68
CA SER A 444 -27.71 -16.91 17.50
C SER A 444 -26.89 -15.60 17.52
N PHE A 445 -25.63 -15.70 17.94
CA PHE A 445 -24.69 -14.58 18.02
C PHE A 445 -24.37 -13.97 16.65
N LYS A 446 -24.29 -12.64 16.60
CA LYS A 446 -23.99 -11.90 15.36
C LYS A 446 -22.74 -11.05 15.52
N TRP A 447 -22.03 -10.85 14.42
CA TRP A 447 -20.83 -10.00 14.39
C TRP A 447 -21.12 -8.55 14.80
N ASN A 448 -22.35 -8.08 14.54
CA ASN A 448 -22.84 -6.74 14.85
C ASN A 448 -23.66 -6.67 16.15
N ASP A 449 -23.54 -7.66 17.04
CA ASP A 449 -24.02 -7.49 18.41
C ASP A 449 -23.21 -6.41 19.11
N SER A 450 -23.91 -5.44 19.72
CA SER A 450 -23.28 -4.25 20.27
C SER A 450 -24.16 -3.54 21.30
N ALA A 451 -23.55 -2.64 22.06
CA ALA A 451 -24.21 -1.83 23.08
C ALA A 451 -25.41 -1.05 22.54
N ILE A 452 -25.31 -0.48 21.33
CA ILE A 452 -26.45 0.27 20.77
C ILE A 452 -27.63 -0.66 20.44
N LYS A 453 -27.36 -1.88 19.97
CA LYS A 453 -28.38 -2.90 19.71
C LYS A 453 -29.01 -3.37 21.02
N SER A 454 -28.20 -3.64 22.04
CA SER A 454 -28.67 -4.01 23.38
C SER A 454 -29.57 -2.92 23.98
N LEU A 455 -29.16 -1.64 23.85
CA LEU A 455 -29.96 -0.50 24.32
C LEU A 455 -31.33 -0.39 23.61
N GLN A 456 -31.37 -0.64 22.30
CA GLN A 456 -32.60 -0.57 21.51
C GLN A 456 -33.56 -1.73 21.81
N LEU A 457 -33.03 -2.96 21.85
CA LEU A 457 -33.82 -4.16 22.07
C LEU A 457 -34.22 -4.35 23.54
N LYS A 458 -33.45 -3.76 24.47
CA LYS A 458 -33.57 -3.99 25.92
C LYS A 458 -33.57 -5.48 26.26
N LYS A 459 -32.85 -6.27 25.48
CA LYS A 459 -32.84 -7.72 25.53
C LYS A 459 -31.51 -8.25 24.99
N GLY A 460 -30.97 -9.30 25.59
CA GLY A 460 -29.72 -9.94 25.16
C GLY A 460 -29.22 -10.99 26.15
N VAL A 461 -28.05 -11.57 25.89
CA VAL A 461 -27.37 -12.53 26.79
C VAL A 461 -26.21 -11.84 27.52
N CYS A 462 -25.48 -12.56 28.38
CA CYS A 462 -24.41 -11.99 29.22
C CYS A 462 -23.46 -11.01 28.48
N GLN A 463 -23.02 -11.37 27.27
CA GLN A 463 -22.23 -10.50 26.39
C GLN A 463 -22.88 -9.13 26.12
N ASP A 464 -24.19 -9.10 25.83
CA ASP A 464 -24.93 -7.88 25.50
C ASP A 464 -25.08 -6.95 26.71
N TYR A 465 -25.24 -7.52 27.92
CA TYR A 465 -25.24 -6.75 29.17
C TYR A 465 -23.88 -6.11 29.43
N VAL A 466 -22.79 -6.87 29.21
CA VAL A 466 -21.42 -6.37 29.34
C VAL A 466 -21.16 -5.26 28.32
N PHE A 467 -21.53 -5.45 27.05
CA PHE A 467 -21.37 -4.43 26.02
C PHE A 467 -22.04 -3.10 26.38
N LEU A 468 -23.31 -3.14 26.79
CA LEU A 468 -24.03 -1.93 27.18
C LEU A 468 -23.40 -1.26 28.42
N THR A 469 -23.07 -2.06 29.44
CA THR A 469 -22.49 -1.55 30.69
C THR A 469 -21.15 -0.89 30.46
N LEU A 470 -20.23 -1.56 29.76
CA LEU A 470 -18.90 -1.02 29.45
C LEU A 470 -18.97 0.23 28.58
N SER A 471 -19.89 0.28 27.61
CA SER A 471 -20.05 1.46 26.76
C SER A 471 -20.50 2.68 27.56
N LEU A 472 -21.46 2.48 28.49
CA LEU A 472 -21.93 3.54 29.38
C LEU A 472 -20.81 4.02 30.32
N LEU A 473 -20.05 3.11 30.92
CA LEU A 473 -18.94 3.43 31.83
C LEU A 473 -17.80 4.17 31.11
N ARG A 474 -17.33 3.62 29.98
CA ARG A 474 -16.24 4.23 29.19
C ARG A 474 -16.64 5.59 28.61
N SER A 475 -17.92 5.83 28.30
CA SER A 475 -18.41 7.15 27.87
C SER A 475 -18.33 8.24 28.95
N LEU A 476 -18.12 7.83 30.21
CA LEU A 476 -17.90 8.69 31.37
C LEU A 476 -16.43 8.64 31.84
N GLU A 477 -15.52 8.14 30.99
CA GLU A 477 -14.09 7.99 31.28
C GLU A 477 -13.79 7.09 32.50
N ILE A 478 -14.68 6.14 32.79
CA ILE A 478 -14.46 5.13 33.83
C ILE A 478 -13.83 3.89 33.18
N PRO A 479 -12.55 3.57 33.46
CA PRO A 479 -11.91 2.40 32.89
C PRO A 479 -12.67 1.14 33.27
N SER A 480 -12.99 0.31 32.30
CA SER A 480 -13.77 -0.90 32.53
C SER A 480 -13.45 -1.97 31.51
N ARG A 481 -13.56 -3.25 31.89
CA ARG A 481 -13.13 -4.38 31.06
C ARG A 481 -14.11 -5.53 31.04
N PHE A 482 -14.16 -6.20 29.88
CA PHE A 482 -14.95 -7.40 29.63
C PHE A 482 -14.23 -8.58 30.26
N VAL A 483 -14.81 -9.16 31.31
CA VAL A 483 -14.26 -10.38 31.92
C VAL A 483 -15.00 -11.58 31.34
N GLU A 484 -14.26 -12.51 30.78
CA GLU A 484 -14.79 -13.81 30.36
C GLU A 484 -14.46 -14.87 31.42
N GLY A 485 -15.36 -15.84 31.55
CA GLY A 485 -15.21 -16.91 32.50
C GLY A 485 -16.32 -17.94 32.42
N VAL A 486 -16.47 -18.66 33.53
CA VAL A 486 -17.50 -19.67 33.72
C VAL A 486 -18.28 -19.30 34.98
N ALA A 487 -19.61 -19.37 34.92
CA ALA A 487 -20.47 -19.23 36.08
C ALA A 487 -21.41 -20.44 36.21
N ASN A 488 -21.41 -21.10 37.36
CA ASN A 488 -22.13 -22.37 37.61
C ASN A 488 -21.95 -23.41 36.48
N GLY A 489 -20.72 -23.54 35.95
CA GLY A 489 -20.38 -24.50 34.89
C GLY A 489 -20.75 -24.08 33.46
N GLN A 490 -21.29 -22.87 33.25
CA GLN A 490 -21.66 -22.33 31.93
C GLN A 490 -20.77 -21.14 31.55
N ASN A 491 -20.49 -20.97 30.26
CA ASN A 491 -19.77 -19.78 29.77
C ASN A 491 -20.51 -18.50 30.16
N HIS A 492 -19.79 -17.55 30.74
CA HIS A 492 -20.38 -16.32 31.25
C HIS A 492 -19.43 -15.14 31.10
N ALA A 493 -20.00 -13.94 31.14
CA ALA A 493 -19.25 -12.70 31.06
C ALA A 493 -19.81 -11.66 32.03
N TRP A 494 -18.91 -10.90 32.64
CA TRP A 494 -19.26 -9.84 33.58
C TRP A 494 -18.32 -8.63 33.42
N VAL A 495 -18.52 -7.62 34.27
CA VAL A 495 -17.83 -6.33 34.19
C VAL A 495 -16.92 -6.14 35.39
N GLU A 496 -15.70 -5.66 35.13
CA GLU A 496 -14.87 -5.01 36.13
C GLU A 496 -14.72 -3.52 35.76
N ALA A 497 -14.84 -2.64 36.74
CA ALA A 497 -14.70 -1.19 36.57
C ALA A 497 -13.68 -0.64 37.58
N LYS A 498 -12.80 0.24 37.12
CA LYS A 498 -11.78 0.85 37.97
C LYS A 498 -12.32 2.14 38.60
N VAL A 499 -12.48 2.14 39.92
CA VAL A 499 -12.97 3.29 40.69
C VAL A 499 -12.02 3.50 41.86
N ASN A 500 -11.58 4.74 42.07
CA ASN A 500 -10.66 5.12 43.15
C ASN A 500 -9.37 4.26 43.18
N GLY A 501 -8.89 3.83 42.01
CA GLY A 501 -7.67 3.00 41.89
C GLY A 501 -7.91 1.49 41.95
N GLU A 502 -9.08 1.04 42.42
CA GLU A 502 -9.41 -0.37 42.62
C GLU A 502 -10.37 -0.90 41.56
N TRP A 503 -10.26 -2.19 41.24
CA TRP A 503 -11.18 -2.88 40.33
C TRP A 503 -12.35 -3.44 41.12
N LEU A 504 -13.52 -2.81 40.97
CA LEU A 504 -14.77 -3.36 41.50
C LEU A 504 -15.40 -4.30 40.48
N ILE A 505 -16.02 -5.37 40.96
CA ILE A 505 -16.64 -6.40 40.14
C ILE A 505 -18.15 -6.23 40.15
N MET A 506 -18.80 -6.33 38.98
CA MET A 506 -20.25 -6.34 38.89
C MET A 506 -20.74 -7.33 37.82
N ASP A 507 -21.88 -7.97 38.08
CA ASP A 507 -22.58 -8.82 37.12
C ASP A 507 -23.99 -8.25 36.86
N PRO A 508 -24.15 -7.39 35.82
CA PRO A 508 -25.43 -6.82 35.48
C PRO A 508 -26.42 -7.86 34.94
N THR A 509 -25.97 -9.04 34.52
CA THR A 509 -26.83 -10.13 34.04
C THR A 509 -27.48 -10.87 35.20
N TRP A 510 -26.70 -11.35 36.17
CA TRP A 510 -27.27 -12.01 37.37
C TRP A 510 -27.96 -11.00 38.30
N GLY A 511 -27.53 -9.74 38.26
CA GLY A 511 -28.24 -8.63 38.90
C GLY A 511 -29.62 -8.34 38.30
N SER A 512 -29.93 -8.87 37.11
CA SER A 512 -31.15 -8.57 36.38
C SER A 512 -32.31 -9.53 36.64
N GLY A 513 -32.01 -10.71 37.17
CA GLY A 513 -32.94 -11.82 37.35
C GLY A 513 -32.22 -13.17 37.33
N TYR A 514 -33.01 -14.23 37.22
CA TYR A 514 -32.51 -15.61 37.13
C TYR A 514 -33.31 -16.41 36.10
N ILE A 515 -32.77 -17.53 35.67
CA ILE A 515 -33.45 -18.46 34.77
C ILE A 515 -34.16 -19.50 35.64
N ASP A 516 -35.49 -19.55 35.52
CA ASP A 516 -36.33 -20.59 36.11
C ASP A 516 -36.58 -21.68 35.05
N PRO A 517 -36.40 -22.98 35.36
CA PRO A 517 -36.58 -24.06 34.40
C PRO A 517 -37.97 -24.12 33.76
N ASN A 518 -39.01 -23.67 34.47
CA ASN A 518 -40.40 -23.78 34.02
C ASN A 518 -40.93 -22.45 33.45
N ARG A 519 -40.38 -21.32 33.90
CA ARG A 519 -40.88 -19.98 33.55
C ARG A 519 -39.95 -19.22 32.61
N GLY A 520 -38.78 -19.76 32.28
CA GLY A 520 -37.73 -19.05 31.57
C GLY A 520 -37.13 -17.93 32.41
N PHE A 521 -36.73 -16.83 31.77
CA PHE A 521 -36.13 -15.71 32.50
C PHE A 521 -37.14 -14.99 33.40
N VAL A 522 -36.87 -14.99 34.71
CA VAL A 522 -37.63 -14.25 35.73
C VAL A 522 -36.89 -12.96 36.09
N LYS A 523 -37.52 -11.82 35.76
CA LYS A 523 -36.97 -10.50 36.05
C LYS A 523 -36.99 -10.20 37.55
N GLN A 524 -35.82 -10.05 38.16
CA GLN A 524 -35.70 -9.70 39.57
C GLN A 524 -34.38 -8.96 39.81
N TYR A 525 -34.46 -7.67 40.11
CA TYR A 525 -33.28 -6.88 40.40
C TYR A 525 -32.61 -7.35 41.70
N ASP A 526 -31.32 -7.64 41.66
CA ASP A 526 -30.51 -7.97 42.82
C ASP A 526 -29.28 -7.05 42.90
N GLY A 527 -29.29 -6.12 43.86
CA GLY A 527 -28.17 -5.20 44.07
C GLY A 527 -26.90 -5.86 44.59
N ARG A 528 -26.95 -7.12 45.01
CA ARG A 528 -25.82 -7.85 45.57
C ARG A 528 -24.81 -8.32 44.52
N PHE A 529 -25.13 -8.22 43.23
CA PHE A 529 -24.22 -8.44 42.12
C PHE A 529 -23.49 -7.15 41.67
N PHE A 530 -23.57 -6.09 42.46
CA PHE A 530 -22.72 -4.90 42.34
C PHE A 530 -21.65 -4.92 43.43
N ASP A 531 -20.42 -4.57 43.06
CA ASP A 531 -19.26 -4.53 43.98
C ASP A 531 -19.10 -5.85 44.76
N ILE A 532 -19.05 -6.94 44.00
CA ILE A 532 -19.02 -8.30 44.53
C ILE A 532 -17.64 -8.57 45.11
N SER A 533 -17.57 -8.99 46.38
CA SER A 533 -16.31 -9.44 46.97
C SER A 533 -15.77 -10.70 46.27
N SER A 534 -14.45 -10.81 46.11
CA SER A 534 -13.81 -11.95 45.44
C SER A 534 -14.24 -13.29 46.05
N LYS A 535 -14.27 -13.38 47.39
CA LYS A 535 -14.71 -14.59 48.12
C LYS A 535 -16.14 -15.01 47.77
N ARG A 536 -17.03 -14.06 47.48
CA ARG A 536 -18.40 -14.37 47.06
C ARG A 536 -18.45 -14.74 45.59
N LEU A 537 -17.72 -14.02 44.75
CA LEU A 537 -17.65 -14.26 43.31
C LEU A 537 -17.15 -15.68 43.03
N GLU A 538 -16.07 -16.11 43.69
CA GLU A 538 -15.43 -17.43 43.53
C GLU A 538 -16.34 -18.63 43.84
N ARG A 539 -17.44 -18.43 44.59
CA ARG A 539 -18.41 -19.50 44.86
C ARG A 539 -19.19 -19.92 43.63
N THR A 540 -19.35 -19.02 42.66
CA THR A 540 -20.18 -19.27 41.49
C THR A 540 -19.47 -18.95 40.17
N HIS A 541 -18.47 -18.07 40.17
CA HIS A 541 -17.75 -17.59 39.00
C HIS A 541 -16.27 -17.95 39.05
N LYS A 542 -15.73 -18.33 37.89
CA LYS A 542 -14.30 -18.55 37.66
C LYS A 542 -13.87 -17.75 36.43
N ARG A 543 -12.96 -16.80 36.63
CA ARG A 543 -12.37 -16.00 35.55
C ARG A 543 -11.46 -16.86 34.66
N THR A 544 -11.57 -16.68 33.34
CA THR A 544 -10.65 -17.28 32.36
C THR A 544 -9.83 -16.24 31.62
N GLY A 545 -10.33 -15.01 31.44
CA GLY A 545 -9.63 -14.01 30.63
C GLY A 545 -10.23 -12.60 30.66
N ILE A 546 -9.60 -11.70 29.90
CA ILE A 546 -10.15 -10.39 29.52
C ILE A 546 -10.23 -10.36 28.00
N VAL A 547 -11.37 -9.92 27.48
CA VAL A 547 -11.60 -9.79 26.04
C VAL A 547 -11.46 -8.33 25.62
N TYR A 548 -10.79 -8.09 24.49
CA TYR A 548 -10.53 -6.75 23.95
C TYR A 548 -11.03 -6.55 22.53
#